data_AF-A0A5B8J1J2-F1
#
_entry.id   AF-A0A5B8J1J2-F1
#
_cell.length_a   1.000
_cell.length_b   1.000
_cell.length_c   1.000
_cell.angle_alpha   90.00
_cell.angle_beta   90.00
_cell.angle_gamma   90.00
#
_symmetry.space_group_name_H-M   'P 1'
#
loop_
_entity.id
_entity.type
_entity.pdbx_description
1 polymer ?
#
loop_
_entity_poly.entity_id
_entity_poly.type
_entity_poly.pdbx_seq_one_letter_code
_entity_poly.pdbx_strand_id
1 'polypeptide(L)' 'MPFENRWSRIGLIFIVLGCVALAIEHLVYGGILTEDNIVRESFFLPLGSFLTILGGVVLLVGIVLGVLRDRK' A
#
# COMPACT_ATOMS: atom_id res chain seq x y z
N MET A 1 -20.50 2.94 11.00
CA MET A 1 -19.24 3.75 10.98
C MET A 1 -18.65 3.74 9.56
N PRO A 2 -17.93 4.78 9.09
CA PRO A 2 -17.44 4.85 7.69
C PRO A 2 -16.48 3.72 7.28
N PHE A 3 -16.01 2.91 8.24
CA PHE A 3 -15.12 1.77 8.04
C PHE A 3 -15.81 0.40 7.94
N GLU A 4 -17.15 0.33 8.04
CA GLU A 4 -17.88 -0.96 7.95
C GLU A 4 -18.07 -1.48 6.52
N ASN A 5 -17.65 -0.72 5.51
CA ASN A 5 -17.81 -1.10 4.12
C ASN A 5 -16.72 -2.10 3.69
N ARG A 6 -17.13 -3.14 2.93
CA ARG A 6 -16.21 -4.15 2.36
C ARG A 6 -15.05 -3.51 1.60
N TRP A 7 -15.32 -2.41 0.89
CA TRP A 7 -14.33 -1.63 0.13
C TRP A 7 -13.25 -1.00 1.02
N SER A 8 -13.64 -0.39 2.15
CA SER A 8 -12.68 0.22 3.08
C SER A 8 -11.75 -0.84 3.69
N ARG A 9 -12.28 -2.04 3.99
CA ARG A 9 -11.45 -3.17 4.47
C ARG A 9 -10.46 -3.66 3.43
N ILE A 10 -10.91 -3.81 2.18
CA ILE A 10 -10.05 -4.23 1.07
C ILE A 10 -8.93 -3.21 0.86
N GLY A 11 -9.25 -1.92 0.81
CA GLY A 11 -8.25 -0.85 0.67
C GLY A 11 -7.21 -0.86 1.79
N LEU A 12 -7.65 -1.08 3.03
CA LEU A 12 -6.75 -1.17 4.18
C LEU A 12 -5.81 -2.38 4.10
N ILE A 13 -6.31 -3.54 3.64
CA ILE A 13 -5.47 -4.73 3.41
C ILE A 13 -4.39 -4.45 2.35
N PHE A 14 -4.76 -3.79 1.24
CA PHE A 14 -3.80 -3.42 0.20
C PHE A 14 -2.73 -2.44 0.69
N ILE A 15 -3.10 -1.45 1.52
CA ILE A 15 -2.14 -0.54 2.14
C ILE A 15 -1.19 -1.31 3.06
N VAL A 16 -1.70 -2.22 3.89
CA VAL A 16 -0.86 -3.03 4.78
C VAL A 16 0.12 -3.88 3.97
N LEU A 17 -0.33 -4.54 2.91
CA LEU A 17 0.53 -5.32 2.01
C LEU A 17 1.59 -4.45 1.33
N GLY A 18 1.22 -3.25 0.87
CA GLY A 18 2.16 -2.29 0.30
C GLY A 18 3.22 -1.83 1.30
N CYS A 19 2.82 -1.50 2.52
CA CYS A 19 3.73 -1.15 3.62
C CYS A 19 4.68 -2.30 3.97
N VAL A 20 4.18 -3.55 4.00
CA VAL A 20 5.03 -4.73 4.25
C VAL A 20 6.05 -4.90 3.12
N ALA A 21 5.65 -4.74 1.86
CA ALA A 21 6.56 -4.81 0.73
C ALA A 21 7.64 -3.71 0.78
N LEU A 22 7.27 -2.49 1.15
CA LEU A 22 8.23 -1.38 1.36
C LEU A 22 9.15 -1.60 2.57
N ALA A 23 8.64 -2.22 3.64
CA ALA A 23 9.46 -2.58 4.80
C ALA A 23 10.48 -3.67 4.43
N ILE A 24 10.07 -4.69 3.67
CA ILE A 24 10.98 -5.72 3.14
C ILE A 24 12.02 -5.07 2.23
N GLU A 25 11.60 -4.14 1.37
CA GLU A 25 12.53 -3.37 0.55
C GLU A 25 13.59 -2.69 1.40
N HIS A 26 13.18 -1.96 2.43
CA HIS A 26 14.12 -1.22 3.25
C HIS A 26 15.05 -2.14 4.07
N LEU A 27 14.53 -3.27 4.57
CA LEU A 27 15.28 -4.23 5.38
C LEU A 27 16.24 -5.10 4.57
N VAL A 28 15.89 -5.45 3.32
CA VAL A 28 16.65 -6.40 2.49
C VAL A 28 17.48 -5.69 1.43
N TYR A 29 17.00 -4.56 0.91
CA TYR A 29 17.60 -3.84 -0.22
C TYR A 29 17.99 -2.39 0.11
N GLY A 30 17.41 -1.78 1.15
CA GLY A 30 17.65 -0.39 1.54
C GLY A 30 18.98 -0.13 2.26
N GLY A 31 19.74 -1.18 2.54
CA GLY A 31 21.03 -1.11 3.22
C GLY A 31 22.19 -1.36 2.28
N ILE A 32 22.81 -0.26 1.83
CA ILE A 32 24.21 -0.17 1.41
C ILE A 32 24.48 -0.72 0.01
N LEU A 33 25.17 0.08 -0.79
CA LEU A 33 25.90 -0.34 -1.98
C LEU A 33 26.51 -1.73 -1.70
N THR A 34 26.01 -2.77 -2.36
CA THR A 34 26.65 -4.09 -2.30
C THR A 34 28.15 -3.90 -2.58
N GLU A 35 29.03 -4.68 -1.97
CA GLU A 35 30.50 -4.55 -2.14
C GLU A 35 30.94 -4.51 -3.62
N ASP A 36 30.09 -5.00 -4.53
CA ASP A 36 30.27 -4.99 -5.99
C ASP A 36 29.86 -3.67 -6.69
N ASN A 37 29.38 -2.67 -5.95
CA ASN A 37 28.89 -1.38 -6.48
C ASN A 37 27.72 -1.52 -7.50
N ILE A 38 27.05 -2.68 -7.52
CA ILE A 38 25.91 -2.97 -8.38
C ILE A 38 24.63 -2.57 -7.64
N VAL A 39 23.85 -1.70 -8.29
CA VAL A 39 22.47 -1.40 -7.89
C VAL A 39 21.65 -2.67 -8.07
N ARG A 40 21.25 -3.32 -6.97
CA ARG A 40 20.28 -4.40 -7.05
C ARG A 40 18.92 -3.81 -7.37
N GLU A 41 18.44 -4.04 -8.59
CA GLU A 41 17.05 -3.74 -8.94
C GLU A 41 16.14 -4.59 -8.07
N SER A 42 15.32 -3.95 -7.25
CA SER A 42 14.31 -4.62 -6.45
C SER A 42 12.92 -4.38 -7.01
N PHE A 43 12.19 -5.47 -7.20
CA PHE A 43 10.79 -5.43 -7.58
C PHE A 43 9.88 -4.98 -6.42
N PHE A 44 10.37 -5.01 -5.17
CA PHE A 44 9.55 -4.70 -3.99
C PHE A 44 9.25 -3.21 -3.86
N LEU A 45 10.13 -2.33 -4.32
CA LEU A 45 9.93 -0.88 -4.31
C LEU A 45 8.76 -0.45 -5.24
N PRO A 46 8.75 -0.80 -6.55
CA PRO A 46 7.62 -0.49 -7.43
C PRO A 46 6.34 -1.25 -7.03
N LEU A 47 6.45 -2.49 -6.55
CA LEU A 47 5.29 -3.28 -6.11
C LEU A 47 4.65 -2.68 -4.85
N GLY A 48 5.46 -2.33 -3.84
CA GLY A 48 4.99 -1.78 -2.58
C GLY A 48 4.36 -0.40 -2.74
N SER A 49 4.95 0.46 -3.59
CA SER A 49 4.37 1.76 -3.94
C SER A 49 3.06 1.60 -4.73
N PHE A 50 3.01 0.69 -5.72
CA PHE A 50 1.77 0.40 -6.45
C PHE A 50 0.64 -0.10 -5.55
N LEU A 51 0.92 -1.08 -4.69
CA LEU A 51 -0.05 -1.63 -3.73
C LEU A 51 -0.56 -0.58 -2.75
N THR A 52 0.32 0.30 -2.27
CA THR A 52 -0.04 1.38 -1.35
C THR A 52 -0.95 2.41 -2.03
N ILE A 53 -0.62 2.82 -3.26
CA ILE A 53 -1.43 3.77 -4.03
C ILE A 53 -2.80 3.16 -4.35
N LEU A 54 -2.84 1.92 -4.84
CA LEU A 54 -4.07 1.22 -5.17
C LEU A 54 -4.96 1.05 -3.93
N GLY A 55 -4.37 0.64 -2.79
CA GLY A 55 -5.08 0.53 -1.53
C GLY A 55 -5.64 1.87 -1.04
N GLY A 56 -4.86 2.95 -1.18
CA GLY A 56 -5.29 4.32 -0.86
C GLY A 56 -6.50 4.77 -1.70
N VAL A 57 -6.47 4.50 -3.01
CA VAL A 57 -7.59 4.81 -3.92
C VAL A 57 -8.85 4.03 -3.53
N VAL A 58 -8.72 2.72 -3.30
CA VAL A 58 -9.85 1.86 -2.91
C VAL A 58 -10.43 2.30 -1.56
N LEU A 59 -9.57 2.68 -0.61
CA LEU A 59 -9.99 3.18 0.69
C LEU A 59 -10.73 4.52 0.58
N LEU A 60 -10.24 5.45 -0.24
CA LEU A 60 -10.93 6.72 -0.53
C LEU A 60 -12.32 6.48 -1.13
N VAL A 61 -12.44 5.58 -2.12
CA VAL A 61 -13.73 5.22 -2.71
C VAL A 61 -14.66 4.62 -1.64
N GLY A 62 -14.16 3.73 -0.79
CA GLY A 62 -14.94 3.13 0.31
C GLY A 62 -15.47 4.16 1.31
N ILE A 63 -14.67 5.18 1.64
CA ILE A 63 -15.06 6.29 2.51
C ILE A 63 -16.11 7.17 1.81
N VAL A 64 -15.87 7.59 0.58
CA VAL A 64 -16.80 8.45 -0.18
C VAL A 64 -18.17 7.79 -0.31
N LEU A 65 -18.21 6.50 -0.68
CA LEU A 65 -19.45 5.72 -0.76
C LEU A 65 -20.12 5.58 0.61
N GLY A 66 -19.34 5.41 1.68
CA GLY A 66 -19.84 5.36 3.05
C GLY A 66 -20.52 6.67 3.47
N VAL A 67 -19.86 7.80 3.21
CA VAL A 67 -20.38 9.14 3.53
C VAL A 67 -21.63 9.45 2.70
N LEU A 68 -21.64 9.14 1.40
CA LEU A 68 -22.82 9.33 0.55
C LEU A 68 -24.01 8.48 0.98
N ARG A 69 -23.76 7.27 1.51
CA ARG A 69 -24.81 6.40 2.05
C ARG A 69 -25.37 6.88 3.38
N ASP A 70 -24.54 7.48 4.23
CA ASP A 70 -24.94 8.02 5.54
C ASP A 70 -25.76 9.32 5.41
N ARG A 71 -25.59 10.04 4.30
CA ARG A 71 -26.31 11.29 3.98
C ARG A 71 -27.68 11.08 3.30
N LYS A 72 -28.07 9.84 2.98
CA LYS A 72 -29.35 9.47 2.37
C LYS A 72 -30.26 8.83 3.41
#